data_AF-A0A915KYR4-F1
#
_entry.id   AF-A0A915KYR4-F1
#
_cell.length_a   1.000
_cell.length_b   1.000
_cell.length_c   1.000
_cell.angle_alpha   90.00
_cell.angle_beta   90.00
_cell.angle_gamma   90.00
#
_symmetry.space_group_name_H-M   'P 1'
#
loop_
_entity.id
_entity.type
_entity.pdbx_description
1 polymer ?
#
loop_
_entity_poly.entity_id
_entity_poly.type
_entity_poly.pdbx_seq_one_letter_code
_entity_poly.pdbx_strand_id
1 'polypeptide(L)'
;VARPILFGTNSGAIGLVVQIPEKLFTFLCNLENRLLKNICSVHRIEHLSWPSVDRDDGVESVVGFVDGDLIESFLDLSADQMSNVINGMQMVDDETSDMKRKATVDDVIKIVEGLSQLN
;
A
#
# COMPACT_ATOMS: atom_id res chain seq x y z
N VAL A 1 -6.96 10.12 19.08
CA VAL A 1 -6.52 10.73 17.80
C VAL A 1 -5.03 10.50 17.69
N ALA A 2 -4.63 9.59 16.81
CA ALA A 2 -3.23 9.39 16.50
C ALA A 2 -2.68 10.66 15.84
N ARG A 3 -1.52 11.13 16.28
CA ARG A 3 -0.87 12.30 15.69
C ARG A 3 0.09 11.83 14.60
N PRO A 4 0.07 12.43 13.40
CA PRO A 4 1.08 12.14 12.38
C PRO A 4 2.48 12.47 12.92
N ILE A 5 3.47 11.65 12.56
CA ILE A 5 4.88 11.84 12.93
C ILE A 5 5.62 12.26 11.66
N LEU A 6 6.14 13.48 11.65
CA LEU A 6 7.04 13.97 10.61
C LEU A 6 8.48 13.68 11.03
N PHE A 7 9.29 13.15 10.12
CA PHE A 7 10.71 12.90 10.35
C PHE A 7 11.54 13.37 9.16
N GLY A 8 12.81 13.68 9.42
CA GLY A 8 13.79 14.03 8.40
C GLY A 8 14.96 13.05 8.43
N THR A 9 15.54 12.79 7.27
CA THR A 9 16.74 11.95 7.13
C THR A 9 17.99 12.80 6.93
N ASN A 10 19.17 12.21 7.11
CA ASN A 10 20.46 12.85 6.81
C ASN A 10 20.66 13.15 5.31
N SER A 11 19.93 12.48 4.42
CA SER A 11 19.91 12.74 2.99
C SER A 11 19.02 13.92 2.59
N GLY A 12 18.31 14.53 3.55
CA GLY A 12 17.40 15.64 3.30
C GLY A 12 16.00 15.21 2.86
N ALA A 13 15.68 13.91 2.91
CA ALA A 13 14.32 13.44 2.69
C ALA A 13 13.45 13.75 3.93
N ILE A 14 12.19 14.09 3.67
CA ILE A 14 11.18 14.30 4.71
C ILE A 14 10.16 13.17 4.54
N GLY A 15 9.87 12.46 5.63
CA GLY A 15 8.91 11.37 5.66
C GLY A 15 7.81 11.58 6.68
N LEU A 16 6.68 10.94 6.45
CA LEU A 16 5.49 10.99 7.29
C LEU A 16 5.10 9.58 7.74
N VAL A 17 4.84 9.40 9.03
CA VAL A 17 4.27 8.15 9.58
C VAL A 17 2.90 8.46 10.16
N VAL A 18 1.88 7.75 9.66
CA VAL A 18 0.49 7.86 10.12
C VAL A 18 -0.03 6.52 10.64
N GLN A 19 -0.93 6.56 11.62
CA GLN A 19 -1.65 5.37 12.06
C GLN A 19 -2.96 5.26 11.27
N ILE A 20 -3.24 4.07 10.77
CA ILE A 20 -4.45 3.75 10.00
C ILE A 20 -5.29 2.67 10.72
N PRO A 21 -6.62 2.65 10.51
CA PRO A 21 -7.47 1.58 11.04
C PRO A 21 -7.08 0.19 10.51
N GLU A 22 -7.28 -0.86 11.30
CA GLU A 22 -6.92 -2.24 10.95
C GLU A 22 -7.57 -2.73 9.64
N LYS A 23 -8.83 -2.34 9.40
CA LYS A 23 -9.54 -2.64 8.14
C LYS A 23 -8.81 -2.05 6.93
N LEU A 24 -8.39 -0.79 7.04
CA LEU A 24 -7.64 -0.10 5.98
C LEU A 24 -6.24 -0.69 5.83
N PHE A 25 -5.55 -0.98 6.93
CA PHE A 25 -4.25 -1.66 6.91
C PHE A 25 -4.32 -3.00 6.15
N THR A 26 -5.29 -3.86 6.48
CA THR A 26 -5.47 -5.16 5.82
C THR A 26 -5.75 -5.00 4.33
N PHE A 27 -6.55 -4.00 3.96
CA PHE A 27 -6.84 -3.68 2.57
C PHE A 27 -5.58 -3.22 1.81
N LEU A 28 -4.81 -2.29 2.39
CA LEU A 28 -3.60 -1.76 1.77
C LEU A 28 -2.48 -2.81 1.68
N CYS A 29 -2.30 -3.67 2.68
CA CYS A 29 -1.38 -4.80 2.57
C CYS A 29 -1.76 -5.73 1.41
N ASN A 30 -3.05 -5.93 1.13
CA ASN A 30 -3.48 -6.71 -0.02
C ASN A 30 -3.12 -6.00 -1.34
N LEU A 31 -3.28 -4.68 -1.40
CA LEU A 31 -2.93 -3.85 -2.56
C LEU A 31 -1.42 -3.88 -2.82
N GLU A 32 -0.60 -3.62 -1.79
CA GLU A 32 0.86 -3.64 -1.83
C GLU A 32 1.39 -4.97 -2.37
N ASN A 33 0.90 -6.10 -1.85
CA ASN A 33 1.29 -7.43 -2.33
C ASN A 33 0.97 -7.67 -3.81
N ARG A 34 -0.09 -7.03 -4.34
CA ARG A 34 -0.47 -7.13 -5.75
C ARG A 34 0.37 -6.18 -6.60
N LEU A 35 0.64 -4.98 -6.11
CA LEU A 35 1.53 -4.02 -6.75
C LEU A 35 2.94 -4.59 -6.89
N LEU A 36 3.51 -5.18 -5.84
CA LEU A 36 4.82 -5.86 -5.90
C LEU A 36 4.87 -6.94 -6.98
N LYS A 37 3.81 -7.74 -7.13
CA LYS A 37 3.76 -8.79 -8.17
C LYS A 37 3.70 -8.21 -9.59
N ASN A 38 2.96 -7.11 -9.79
CA ASN A 38 2.71 -6.55 -11.12
C ASN A 38 3.78 -5.54 -11.55
N ILE A 39 4.23 -4.66 -10.65
CA ILE A 39 5.20 -3.58 -10.92
C ILE A 39 6.63 -4.14 -11.03
N CYS A 40 7.03 -5.06 -10.14
CA CYS A 40 8.37 -5.68 -10.23
C CYS A 40 8.52 -6.57 -11.47
N SER A 41 7.41 -7.10 -12.00
CA SER A 41 7.42 -7.86 -13.27
C SER A 41 7.71 -6.97 -14.49
N VAL A 42 7.38 -5.67 -14.45
CA VAL A 42 7.61 -4.74 -15.57
C VAL A 42 9.01 -4.10 -15.51
N HIS A 43 9.56 -3.89 -14.31
CA HIS A 43 10.85 -3.20 -14.14
C HIS A 43 12.08 -4.12 -13.99
N ARG A 44 11.93 -5.45 -14.02
CA ARG A 44 13.08 -6.39 -13.95
C ARG A 44 13.98 -6.17 -12.73
N ILE A 45 13.43 -5.62 -11.65
CA ILE A 45 14.11 -5.56 -10.35
C ILE A 45 13.70 -6.84 -9.62
N GLU A 46 14.44 -7.91 -9.91
CA GLU A 46 14.37 -9.15 -9.12
C GLU A 46 14.80 -8.80 -7.68
N HIS A 47 13.96 -9.16 -6.70
CA HIS A 47 14.27 -9.07 -5.26
C HIS A 47 14.34 -7.68 -4.62
N LEU A 48 13.27 -6.86 -4.75
CA LEU A 48 12.89 -6.03 -3.60
C LEU A 48 12.12 -6.91 -2.63
N SER A 49 12.87 -7.65 -1.82
CA SER A 49 12.40 -8.14 -0.52
C SER A 49 12.20 -6.89 0.34
N TRP A 50 11.16 -6.11 0.07
CA TRP A 50 10.87 -4.88 0.80
C TRP A 50 9.48 -4.98 1.47
N PRO A 51 9.38 -4.61 2.76
CA PRO A 51 10.47 -4.19 3.62
C PRO A 51 11.09 -5.43 4.31
N SER A 52 12.32 -5.78 3.93
CA SER A 52 13.17 -6.68 4.71
C SER A 52 14.08 -5.80 5.53
N VAL A 53 14.12 -6.02 6.84
CA VAL A 53 15.22 -5.47 7.63
C VAL A 53 16.38 -6.45 7.49
N ASP A 54 17.45 -6.02 6.81
CA ASP A 54 18.72 -6.72 6.85
C ASP A 54 19.32 -6.52 8.24
N ARG A 55 19.23 -7.56 9.08
CA ARG A 55 20.01 -7.66 10.33
C ARG A 55 21.17 -8.62 10.13
N ASP A 56 22.26 -8.41 10.87
CA ASP A 56 23.44 -9.30 10.88
C ASP A 56 23.10 -10.76 11.24
N ASP A 57 21.91 -11.03 11.80
CA ASP A 57 21.40 -12.35 12.21
C ASP A 57 20.26 -12.92 11.34
N GLY A 58 19.83 -12.23 10.28
CA GLY A 58 18.84 -12.74 9.32
C GLY A 58 17.91 -11.70 8.71
N VAL A 59 17.12 -12.13 7.73
CA VAL A 59 16.05 -11.34 7.11
C VAL A 59 14.76 -11.52 7.91
N GLU A 60 14.31 -10.46 8.58
CA GLU A 60 13.02 -10.45 9.27
C GLU A 60 11.99 -9.69 8.41
N SER A 61 10.81 -10.30 8.21
CA SER A 61 9.72 -9.63 7.50
C SER A 61 9.24 -8.44 8.31
N VAL A 62 9.20 -7.25 7.72
CA VAL A 62 8.55 -6.11 8.36
C VAL A 62 7.06 -6.40 8.47
N VAL A 63 6.54 -6.25 9.69
CA VAL A 63 5.12 -6.41 10.01
C VAL A 63 4.60 -5.09 10.58
N GLY A 64 3.34 -4.76 10.27
CA GLY A 64 2.68 -3.57 10.82
C GLY A 64 2.98 -2.25 10.09
N PHE A 65 3.64 -2.29 8.93
CA PHE A 65 3.85 -1.13 8.07
C PHE A 65 3.37 -1.41 6.64
N VAL A 66 2.98 -0.34 5.96
CA VAL A 66 2.66 -0.32 4.53
C VAL A 66 3.48 0.81 3.93
N ASP A 67 4.06 0.57 2.75
CA ASP A 67 4.83 1.57 2.02
C ASP A 67 3.91 2.54 1.27
N GLY A 68 3.86 3.80 1.73
CA GLY A 68 3.02 4.84 1.15
C GLY A 68 3.35 5.12 -0.32
N ASP A 69 4.64 5.23 -0.67
CA ASP A 69 5.08 5.55 -2.04
C ASP A 69 4.69 4.43 -3.01
N LEU A 70 4.82 3.18 -2.56
CA LEU A 70 4.40 2.03 -3.36
C LEU A 70 2.88 2.03 -3.57
N ILE A 71 2.08 2.32 -2.54
CA ILE A 71 0.63 2.43 -2.68
C ILE A 71 0.25 3.57 -3.64
N GLU A 72 0.91 4.72 -3.55
CA GLU A 72 0.65 5.88 -4.42
C GLU A 72 0.97 5.59 -5.89
N SER A 73 1.99 4.77 -6.16
CA SER A 73 2.34 4.35 -7.52
C SER A 73 1.20 3.64 -8.27
N PHE A 74 0.15 3.18 -7.57
CA PHE A 74 -1.06 2.67 -8.20
C PHE A 74 -1.71 3.70 -9.14
N LEU A 75 -1.68 4.99 -8.77
CA LEU A 75 -2.30 6.07 -9.56
C LEU A 75 -1.55 6.34 -10.88
N ASP A 76 -0.30 5.90 -10.99
CA ASP A 76 0.50 6.02 -12.21
C ASP A 76 0.24 4.89 -13.23
N LEU A 77 -0.54 3.87 -12.87
CA LEU A 77 -0.84 2.74 -13.73
C LEU A 77 -1.88 3.09 -14.80
N SER A 78 -1.77 2.46 -15.97
CA SER A 78 -2.87 2.49 -16.95
C SER A 78 -4.12 1.77 -16.43
N ALA A 79 -5.30 2.12 -16.95
CA ALA A 79 -6.57 1.52 -16.53
C ALA A 79 -6.58 -0.02 -16.64
N ASP A 80 -5.92 -0.57 -17.66
CA ASP A 80 -5.78 -2.02 -17.83
C ASP A 80 -4.88 -2.63 -16.74
N GLN A 81 -3.77 -1.98 -16.40
CA GLN A 81 -2.88 -2.40 -15.31
C GLN A 81 -3.58 -2.31 -13.95
N MET A 82 -4.31 -1.22 -13.69
CA MET A 82 -5.11 -1.06 -12.47
C MET A 82 -6.11 -2.23 -12.32
N SER A 83 -6.86 -2.51 -13.39
CA SER A 83 -7.83 -3.62 -13.42
C SER A 83 -7.17 -4.98 -13.15
N ASN A 84 -5.97 -5.20 -13.70
CA ASN A 84 -5.20 -6.42 -13.48
C ASN A 84 -4.71 -6.55 -12.02
N VAL A 85 -4.19 -5.47 -11.44
CA VAL A 85 -3.72 -5.43 -10.05
C VAL A 85 -4.86 -5.80 -9.09
N ILE A 86 -6.02 -5.16 -9.24
CA ILE A 86 -7.14 -5.33 -8.32
C ILE A 86 -7.98 -6.60 -8.58
N ASN A 87 -7.62 -7.41 -9.58
CA ASN A 87 -8.42 -8.56 -9.96
C ASN A 87 -8.61 -9.55 -8.79
N GLY A 88 -9.86 -9.79 -8.41
CA GLY A 88 -10.22 -10.66 -7.28
C GLY A 88 -9.99 -10.03 -5.91
N MET A 89 -9.70 -8.73 -5.83
CA MET A 89 -9.61 -8.00 -4.58
C MET A 89 -11.02 -7.77 -4.00
N GLN A 90 -11.13 -7.90 -2.68
CA GLN A 90 -12.38 -7.71 -1.95
C GLN A 90 -12.21 -6.61 -0.91
N MET A 91 -13.30 -5.90 -0.63
CA MET A 91 -13.39 -4.93 0.45
C MET A 91 -14.63 -5.19 1.29
N VAL A 92 -14.55 -4.82 2.56
CA VAL A 92 -15.67 -4.90 3.50
C VAL A 92 -16.46 -3.62 3.36
N ASP A 93 -17.78 -3.74 3.17
CA ASP A 93 -18.66 -2.59 3.14
C ASP A 93 -18.92 -2.08 4.57
N ASP A 94 -18.63 -0.81 4.84
CA ASP A 94 -18.87 -0.21 6.15
C ASP A 94 -20.36 0.11 6.38
N GLU A 95 -21.18 0.16 5.31
CA GLU A 95 -22.60 0.52 5.41
C GLU A 95 -23.53 -0.68 5.64
N THR A 96 -23.12 -1.89 5.24
CA THR A 96 -23.98 -3.09 5.29
C THR A 96 -23.23 -4.32 5.81
N SER A 97 -23.25 -4.50 7.13
CA SER A 97 -23.15 -5.83 7.78
C SER A 97 -21.94 -6.71 7.39
N ASP A 98 -20.73 -6.16 7.37
CA ASP A 98 -19.47 -6.89 7.12
C ASP A 98 -19.48 -7.79 5.85
N MET A 99 -20.31 -7.46 4.87
CA MET A 99 -20.37 -8.19 3.61
C MET A 99 -19.15 -7.84 2.75
N LYS A 100 -18.41 -8.86 2.32
CA LYS A 100 -17.29 -8.70 1.39
C LYS A 100 -17.83 -8.49 -0.03
N ARG A 101 -17.55 -7.33 -0.62
CA ARG A 101 -17.82 -7.05 -2.04
C ARG A 101 -16.54 -6.99 -2.85
N LYS A 102 -16.66 -7.13 -4.17
CA LYS A 102 -15.51 -6.89 -5.06
C LYS A 102 -15.14 -5.42 -5.02
N ALA A 103 -13.84 -5.15 -4.89
CA ALA A 103 -13.30 -3.81 -5.05
C ALA A 103 -13.34 -3.43 -6.53
N THR A 104 -13.79 -2.22 -6.84
CA THR A 104 -13.69 -1.64 -8.18
C THR A 104 -12.47 -0.73 -8.29
N VAL A 105 -12.02 -0.42 -9.51
CA VAL A 105 -10.88 0.49 -9.73
C VAL A 105 -11.15 1.86 -9.10
N ASP A 106 -12.37 2.37 -9.27
CA ASP A 106 -12.81 3.65 -8.70
C ASP A 106 -12.77 3.65 -7.17
N ASP A 107 -13.14 2.53 -6.52
CA ASP A 107 -13.01 2.43 -5.06
C ASP A 107 -11.55 2.54 -4.61
N VAL A 108 -10.63 1.86 -5.31
CA VAL A 108 -9.20 1.88 -4.98
C VAL A 108 -8.60 3.26 -5.23
N ILE A 109 -8.95 3.90 -6.36
CA ILE A 109 -8.53 5.28 -6.66
C ILE A 109 -8.94 6.22 -5.53
N LYS A 110 -10.22 6.21 -5.13
CA LYS A 110 -10.73 7.07 -4.05
C LYS A 110 -9.99 6.86 -2.73
N ILE A 111 -9.66 5.61 -2.39
CA ILE A 111 -8.92 5.29 -1.17
C ILE A 111 -7.48 5.83 -1.25
N VAL A 112 -6.79 5.60 -2.37
CA VAL A 112 -5.39 6.02 -2.55
C VAL A 112 -5.30 7.55 -2.62
N GLU A 113 -6.17 8.23 -3.36
CA GLU A 113 -6.25 9.69 -3.39
C GLU A 113 -6.52 10.28 -2.00
N GLY A 114 -7.37 9.63 -1.20
CA GLY A 114 -7.63 10.03 0.18
C GLY A 114 -6.40 9.93 1.09
N LEU A 115 -5.48 9.01 0.80
CA LEU A 115 -4.21 8.88 1.52
C LEU A 115 -3.18 9.92 1.05
N SER A 116 -3.08 10.17 -0.25
CA SER A 116 -2.14 11.16 -0.81
C SER A 116 -2.42 12.59 -0.37
N GLN A 117 -3.66 12.91 0.02
CA GLN A 117 -4.04 14.21 0.58
C GLN A 117 -3.55 14.44 2.02
N LEU A 118 -2.93 13.45 2.66
CA LEU A 118 -2.34 13.58 3.99
C LEU A 118 -0.90 14.13 3.97
N ASN A 119 -0.30 14.23 2.78
CA ASN A 119 1.09 14.66 2.55
C ASN A 119 1.20 16.18 2.33
#